data_AF-A0A1A8MTW6-F1
#
_entry.id   AF-A0A1A8MTW6-F1
#
_cell.length_a   1.000
_cell.length_b   1.000
_cell.length_c   1.000
_cell.angle_alpha   90.00
_cell.angle_beta   90.00
_cell.angle_gamma   90.00
#
_symmetry.space_group_name_H-M   'P 1'
#
loop_
_entity.id
_entity.type
_entity.pdbx_description
1 polymer ?
#
loop_
_entity_poly.entity_id
_entity_poly.type
_entity_poly.pdbx_seq_one_letter_code
_entity_poly.pdbx_strand_id
1 'polypeptide(L)'
;MVRLDLNQVVMRRMKEDDIEAVKALIKEGSEGTENRLILHILTRPLCLFTLAVFSSVLRCLVHSFILALAIPVFLLIVFLKITMPRSTGVLGSSRPYWDYVGSSYRGSQDEILQNPYCRISGKTPGSKKQRRKIGSTGKEMPSEEVTAEREQAAGQVWVADCEGEILGCIFQESETRPGFRRICRLVTGCWYRREGLGRMLVQSLEQRELETGTHRLYAHVPYPSKLGEAFFKKVGYRQLGEGTDEEDEDEIKTETPERGFMGYPLTKVFYKDL
;
A
#
# COMPACT_ATOMS: atom_id res chain seq x y z
N MET A 1 -1.84 -9.76 -23.92
CA MET A 1 -1.06 -9.85 -22.67
C MET A 1 0.31 -9.28 -23.00
N VAL A 2 0.68 -8.15 -22.42
CA VAL A 2 1.95 -7.46 -22.73
C VAL A 2 3.05 -8.21 -21.98
N ARG A 3 4.01 -8.78 -22.70
CA ARG A 3 5.12 -9.51 -22.08
C ARG A 3 6.17 -8.49 -21.64
N LEU A 4 6.28 -8.28 -20.33
CA LEU A 4 7.24 -7.34 -19.76
C LEU A 4 8.61 -8.01 -19.61
N ASP A 5 9.65 -7.43 -20.23
CA ASP A 5 11.02 -7.85 -19.97
C ASP A 5 11.50 -7.20 -18.67
N LEU A 6 11.45 -7.99 -17.59
CA LEU A 6 11.85 -7.60 -16.25
C LEU A 6 13.28 -7.04 -16.16
N ASN A 7 14.17 -7.36 -17.11
CA ASN A 7 15.53 -6.82 -17.13
C ASN A 7 15.60 -5.34 -17.52
N GLN A 8 14.58 -4.84 -18.18
CA GLN A 8 14.51 -3.44 -18.65
C GLN A 8 13.88 -2.52 -17.61
N VAL A 9 13.24 -3.09 -16.60
CA VAL A 9 12.62 -2.35 -15.51
C VAL A 9 13.69 -1.80 -14.58
N VAL A 10 13.68 -0.48 -14.40
CA VAL A 10 14.53 0.23 -13.46
C VAL A 10 13.69 0.56 -12.24
N MET A 11 14.14 0.15 -11.06
CA MET A 11 13.45 0.46 -9.83
C MET A 11 14.15 1.59 -9.13
N ARG A 12 13.45 2.71 -8.94
CA ARG A 12 14.05 3.94 -8.43
C ARG A 12 13.12 4.63 -7.44
N ARG A 13 13.66 5.58 -6.68
CA ARG A 13 12.80 6.46 -5.88
C ARG A 13 11.87 7.27 -6.78
N MET A 14 10.65 7.49 -6.29
CA MET A 14 9.64 8.35 -6.90
C MET A 14 10.13 9.81 -6.93
N LYS A 15 9.98 10.48 -8.07
CA LYS A 15 10.19 11.92 -8.24
C LYS A 15 8.86 12.66 -8.24
N GLU A 16 8.89 13.98 -8.13
CA GLU A 16 7.67 14.80 -8.15
C GLU A 16 6.86 14.61 -9.44
N ASP A 17 7.54 14.48 -10.59
CA ASP A 17 6.90 14.23 -11.89
C ASP A 17 6.14 12.88 -11.95
N ASP A 18 6.49 11.92 -11.10
CA ASP A 18 5.85 10.59 -11.08
C ASP A 18 4.55 10.58 -10.24
N ILE A 19 4.29 11.62 -9.45
CA ILE A 19 3.21 11.64 -8.45
C ILE A 19 1.84 11.37 -9.09
N GLU A 20 1.57 11.96 -10.25
CA GLU A 20 0.28 11.78 -10.94
C GLU A 20 0.12 10.33 -11.43
N ALA A 21 1.18 9.74 -11.99
CA ALA A 21 1.18 8.36 -12.44
C ALA A 21 0.99 7.38 -11.27
N VAL A 22 1.68 7.61 -10.14
CA VAL A 22 1.54 6.81 -8.93
C VAL A 22 0.12 6.92 -8.33
N LYS A 23 -0.46 8.13 -8.28
CA LYS A 23 -1.85 8.32 -7.85
C LYS A 23 -2.83 7.57 -8.74
N ALA A 24 -2.64 7.59 -10.07
CA ALA A 24 -3.47 6.85 -11.01
C ALA A 24 -3.36 5.33 -10.79
N LEU A 25 -2.15 4.80 -10.64
CA LEU A 25 -1.91 3.39 -10.33
C LEU A 25 -2.59 2.96 -9.03
N ILE A 26 -2.45 3.74 -7.97
CA ILE A 26 -3.09 3.45 -6.68
C ILE A 26 -4.61 3.46 -6.80
N LYS A 27 -5.17 4.44 -7.51
CA LYS A 27 -6.62 4.52 -7.74
C LYS A 27 -7.13 3.27 -8.46
N GLU A 28 -6.41 2.80 -9.48
CA GLU A 28 -6.73 1.56 -10.19
C GLU A 28 -6.56 0.32 -9.28
N GLY A 29 -5.47 0.24 -8.52
CA GLY A 29 -5.17 -0.90 -7.65
C GLY A 29 -6.10 -1.01 -6.44
N SER A 30 -6.66 0.12 -5.99
CA SER A 30 -7.61 0.20 -4.88
C SER A 30 -9.07 0.07 -5.29
N GLU A 31 -9.36 0.03 -6.59
CA GLU A 31 -10.73 0.00 -7.09
C GLU A 31 -11.53 -1.18 -6.49
N GLY A 32 -12.69 -0.87 -5.89
CA GLY A 32 -13.56 -1.84 -5.23
C GLY A 32 -13.04 -2.39 -3.89
N THR A 33 -11.80 -2.11 -3.48
CA THR A 33 -11.26 -2.55 -2.18
C THR A 33 -12.02 -1.91 -1.02
N GLU A 34 -12.32 -0.62 -1.12
CA GLU A 34 -13.12 0.11 -0.13
C GLU A 34 -14.51 -0.51 0.05
N ASN A 35 -15.22 -0.79 -1.04
CA ASN A 35 -16.57 -1.40 -0.97
C ASN A 35 -16.52 -2.79 -0.32
N ARG A 36 -15.47 -3.58 -0.61
CA ARG A 36 -15.25 -4.88 0.02
C ARG A 36 -14.92 -4.76 1.50
N LEU A 37 -14.17 -3.72 1.90
CA LEU A 37 -13.90 -3.41 3.31
C LEU A 37 -15.17 -3.00 4.05
N ILE A 38 -16.01 -2.14 3.46
CA ILE A 38 -17.31 -1.76 4.04
C ILE A 38 -18.17 -3.00 4.22
N LEU A 39 -18.31 -3.83 3.19
CA LEU A 39 -19.05 -5.09 3.29
C LEU A 39 -18.46 -6.01 4.37
N HIS A 40 -17.14 -6.06 4.48
CA HIS A 40 -16.45 -6.83 5.52
C HIS A 40 -16.82 -6.37 6.93
N ILE A 41 -16.92 -5.06 7.17
CA ILE A 41 -17.35 -4.53 8.48
C ILE A 41 -18.84 -4.79 8.71
N LEU A 42 -19.68 -4.50 7.72
CA LEU A 42 -21.14 -4.64 7.84
C LEU A 42 -21.58 -6.07 8.11
N THR A 43 -20.80 -7.06 7.68
CA THR A 43 -21.08 -8.48 7.91
C THR A 43 -20.60 -9.00 9.27
N ARG A 44 -20.00 -8.16 10.13
CA ARG A 44 -19.55 -8.58 11.46
C ARG A 44 -20.72 -8.67 12.45
N PRO A 45 -20.74 -9.71 13.33
CA PRO A 45 -21.84 -9.92 14.27
C PRO A 45 -22.17 -8.70 15.14
N LEU A 46 -21.18 -8.01 15.71
CA LEU A 46 -21.47 -6.83 16.54
C LEU A 46 -22.01 -5.67 15.71
N CYS A 47 -21.56 -5.51 14.45
CA CYS A 47 -22.06 -4.45 13.57
C CYS A 47 -23.53 -4.71 13.23
N LEU A 48 -23.86 -5.94 12.83
CA LEU A 48 -25.25 -6.37 12.58
C LEU A 48 -26.13 -6.21 13.83
N PHE A 49 -25.61 -6.57 15.01
CA PHE A 49 -26.30 -6.38 16.27
C PHE A 49 -26.58 -4.90 16.55
N THR A 50 -25.58 -4.03 16.40
CA THR A 50 -25.78 -2.57 16.57
C THR A 50 -26.80 -2.01 15.58
N LEU A 51 -26.74 -2.42 14.31
CA LEU A 51 -27.72 -2.02 13.30
C LEU A 51 -29.13 -2.49 13.68
N ALA A 52 -29.28 -3.72 14.18
CA ALA A 52 -30.57 -4.24 14.63
C ALA A 52 -31.14 -3.45 15.81
N VAL A 53 -30.29 -3.07 16.78
CA VAL A 53 -30.69 -2.21 17.91
C VAL A 53 -31.15 -0.84 17.41
N PHE A 54 -30.37 -0.18 16.55
CA PHE A 54 -30.75 1.12 15.98
C PHE A 54 -32.04 1.04 15.16
N SER A 55 -32.20 0.00 14.34
CA SER A 55 -33.44 -0.23 13.59
C SER A 55 -34.65 -0.47 14.50
N SER A 56 -34.46 -1.18 15.63
CA SER A 56 -35.54 -1.39 16.61
C SER A 56 -35.96 -0.09 17.27
N VAL A 57 -35.02 0.77 17.65
CA VAL A 57 -35.33 2.09 18.22
C VAL A 57 -36.00 2.98 17.18
N LEU A 58 -35.49 2.99 15.95
CA LEU A 58 -36.02 3.83 14.87
C LEU A 58 -37.44 3.41 14.48
N ARG A 59 -37.78 2.12 14.62
CA ARG A 59 -39.15 1.62 14.41
C ARG A 59 -40.17 2.25 15.37
N CYS A 60 -39.77 2.67 16.56
CA CYS A 60 -40.66 3.38 17.47
C CYS A 60 -40.96 4.81 17.01
N LEU A 61 -40.12 5.39 16.14
CA LEU A 61 -40.24 6.76 15.64
C LEU A 61 -40.82 6.82 14.22
N VAL A 62 -40.54 5.80 13.40
CA VAL A 62 -40.86 5.78 11.97
C VAL A 62 -41.95 4.74 11.69
N HIS A 63 -43.03 5.16 11.05
CA HIS A 63 -44.20 4.30 10.75
C HIS A 63 -43.92 3.23 9.67
N SER A 64 -42.81 3.34 8.93
CA SER A 64 -42.41 2.42 7.86
C SER A 64 -41.32 1.45 8.29
N PHE A 65 -41.62 0.15 8.20
CA PHE A 65 -40.67 -0.94 8.50
C PHE A 65 -39.44 -0.90 7.60
N ILE A 66 -39.63 -0.73 6.30
CA ILE A 66 -38.54 -0.70 5.31
C ILE A 66 -37.59 0.46 5.60
N LEU A 67 -38.16 1.63 5.95
CA LEU A 67 -37.37 2.82 6.22
C LEU A 67 -36.56 2.68 7.53
N ALA A 68 -37.14 2.05 8.55
CA ALA A 68 -36.45 1.77 9.82
C ALA A 68 -35.26 0.80 9.66
N LEU A 69 -35.27 -0.07 8.65
CA LEU A 69 -34.15 -0.93 8.30
C LEU A 69 -33.12 -0.24 7.38
N ALA A 70 -33.60 0.49 6.36
CA ALA A 70 -32.73 1.06 5.34
C ALA A 70 -31.91 2.25 5.86
N ILE A 71 -32.49 3.11 6.71
CA ILE A 71 -31.82 4.33 7.19
C ILE A 71 -30.53 4.02 7.96
N PRO A 72 -30.52 3.14 9.00
CA PRO A 72 -29.30 2.88 9.76
C PRO A 72 -28.18 2.31 8.90
N VAL A 73 -28.51 1.40 7.97
CA VAL A 73 -27.55 0.80 7.04
C VAL A 73 -26.98 1.86 6.09
N PHE A 74 -27.84 2.69 5.51
CA PHE A 74 -27.43 3.76 4.59
C PHE A 74 -26.52 4.78 5.28
N LEU A 75 -26.91 5.27 6.46
CA LEU A 75 -26.11 6.21 7.24
C LEU A 75 -24.76 5.62 7.61
N LEU A 76 -24.72 4.33 7.99
CA LEU A 76 -23.45 3.67 8.29
C LEU A 76 -22.57 3.53 7.05
N ILE A 77 -23.12 3.19 5.88
CA ILE A 77 -22.34 3.14 4.63
C ILE A 77 -21.75 4.51 4.29
N VAL A 78 -22.56 5.58 4.39
CA VAL A 78 -22.10 6.96 4.15
C VAL A 78 -21.02 7.34 5.16
N PHE A 79 -21.23 7.03 6.44
CA PHE A 79 -20.24 7.25 7.49
C PHE A 79 -18.93 6.53 7.20
N LEU A 80 -18.97 5.25 6.83
CA LEU A 80 -17.78 4.46 6.50
C LEU A 80 -17.10 4.96 5.22
N LYS A 81 -17.84 5.36 4.19
CA LYS A 81 -17.32 6.00 2.96
C LYS A 81 -16.56 7.30 3.25
N ILE A 82 -17.01 8.06 4.24
CA ILE A 82 -16.38 9.33 4.61
C ILE A 82 -15.16 9.11 5.50
N THR A 83 -15.22 8.13 6.40
CA THR A 83 -14.21 7.91 7.45
C THR A 83 -13.10 6.95 7.03
N MET A 84 -13.38 5.89 6.25
CA MET A 84 -12.36 4.90 5.86
C MET A 84 -11.23 5.50 5.03
N PRO A 85 -11.46 6.24 3.93
CA PRO A 85 -10.36 6.85 3.18
C PRO A 85 -9.55 7.85 4.01
N ARG A 86 -10.18 8.43 5.05
CA ARG A 86 -9.58 9.40 5.97
C ARG A 86 -8.93 8.78 7.21
N SER A 87 -9.01 7.47 7.43
CA SER A 87 -8.46 6.84 8.63
C SER A 87 -7.49 5.72 8.29
N THR A 88 -7.73 4.99 7.20
CA THR A 88 -6.87 3.93 6.71
C THR A 88 -6.60 4.18 5.24
N GLY A 89 -5.38 4.60 4.90
CA GLY A 89 -5.00 4.76 3.50
C GLY A 89 -5.31 3.45 2.77
N VAL A 90 -6.02 3.51 1.64
CA VAL A 90 -6.84 2.42 1.05
C VAL A 90 -6.07 1.14 0.65
N LEU A 91 -4.79 1.02 0.98
CA LEU A 91 -3.94 -0.13 0.67
C LEU A 91 -3.03 -0.52 1.85
N GLY A 92 -3.60 -0.50 3.06
CA GLY A 92 -2.94 -0.96 4.29
C GLY A 92 -1.94 0.01 4.89
N SER A 93 -2.25 1.31 4.79
CA SER A 93 -1.39 2.37 5.32
C SER A 93 -2.01 3.06 6.51
N SER A 94 -1.15 3.38 7.48
CA SER A 94 -1.53 3.94 8.78
C SER A 94 -1.97 5.39 8.69
N ARG A 95 -1.77 6.03 7.53
CA ARG A 95 -1.99 7.46 7.33
C ARG A 95 -3.16 7.77 6.39
N PRO A 96 -4.03 8.73 6.78
CA PRO A 96 -5.19 9.20 5.98
C PRO A 96 -4.80 9.74 4.60
N TYR A 97 -3.74 10.53 4.58
CA TYR A 97 -3.24 11.24 3.43
C TYR A 97 -1.75 10.95 3.35
N TRP A 98 -1.30 10.59 2.16
CA TRP A 98 0.10 10.37 1.92
C TRP A 98 0.71 11.64 1.38
N ASP A 99 1.78 12.05 2.02
CA ASP A 99 2.55 13.18 1.57
C ASP A 99 3.46 12.75 0.42
N TYR A 100 2.88 12.67 -0.78
CA TYR A 100 3.61 12.30 -1.99
C TYR A 100 4.78 13.24 -2.28
N VAL A 101 4.63 14.53 -1.95
CA VAL A 101 5.68 15.53 -2.12
C VAL A 101 6.79 15.27 -1.11
N GLY A 102 6.46 15.09 0.17
CA GLY A 102 7.43 14.70 1.20
C GLY A 102 8.13 13.37 0.93
N SER A 103 7.46 12.42 0.26
CA SER A 103 8.04 11.11 -0.08
C SER A 103 8.84 11.10 -1.37
N SER A 104 8.78 12.19 -2.15
CA SER A 104 9.50 12.31 -3.41
C SER A 104 10.98 12.52 -3.15
N TYR A 105 11.80 11.89 -3.96
CA TYR A 105 13.24 11.99 -3.84
C TYR A 105 13.74 13.23 -4.59
N ARG A 106 14.49 14.07 -3.86
CA ARG A 106 15.02 15.35 -4.34
C ARG A 106 16.53 15.36 -4.53
N GLY A 107 17.19 14.21 -4.35
CA GLY A 107 18.64 14.10 -4.56
C GLY A 107 19.02 14.29 -6.02
N SER A 108 20.26 14.74 -6.24
CA SER A 108 20.80 15.04 -7.57
C SER A 108 21.09 13.81 -8.43
N GLN A 109 21.28 12.64 -7.81
CA GLN A 109 21.49 11.36 -8.49
C GLN A 109 20.33 10.41 -8.21
N ASP A 110 19.84 9.73 -9.25
CA ASP A 110 18.75 8.76 -9.10
C ASP A 110 19.15 7.64 -8.14
N GLU A 111 18.37 7.49 -7.07
CA GLU A 111 18.52 6.39 -6.13
C GLU A 111 17.78 5.16 -6.69
N ILE A 112 18.55 4.12 -7.04
CA ILE A 112 18.09 2.94 -7.77
C ILE A 112 18.27 1.70 -6.90
N LEU A 113 17.25 0.84 -6.84
CA LEU A 113 17.34 -0.49 -6.26
C LEU A 113 17.99 -1.46 -7.23
N GLN A 114 18.75 -2.42 -6.70
CA GLN A 114 19.33 -3.48 -7.51
C GLN A 114 18.23 -4.38 -8.09
N ASN A 115 18.14 -4.46 -9.42
CA ASN A 115 17.23 -5.38 -10.08
C ASN A 115 17.82 -6.81 -10.07
N PRO A 116 17.18 -7.80 -9.41
CA PRO A 116 17.69 -9.17 -9.30
C PRO A 116 17.72 -9.91 -10.64
N TYR A 117 16.93 -9.49 -11.63
CA TYR A 117 16.86 -10.14 -12.94
C TYR A 117 18.01 -9.71 -13.87
N CYS A 118 18.60 -8.52 -13.66
CA CYS A 118 19.74 -8.04 -14.46
C CYS A 118 20.96 -8.97 -14.39
N ARG A 119 21.20 -9.63 -13.24
CA ARG A 119 22.32 -10.58 -13.08
C ARG A 119 22.15 -11.83 -13.94
N ILE A 120 20.92 -12.25 -14.20
CA ILE A 120 20.60 -13.50 -14.90
C ILE A 120 20.76 -13.33 -16.42
N SER A 121 20.59 -12.12 -16.95
CA SER A 121 20.65 -11.86 -18.39
C SER A 121 22.08 -11.79 -18.97
N GLY A 122 23.13 -11.75 -18.15
CA GLY A 122 24.52 -11.59 -18.62
C GLY A 122 24.80 -10.28 -19.36
N LYS A 123 23.81 -9.38 -19.48
CA LYS A 123 23.94 -8.05 -20.05
C LYS A 123 24.24 -7.10 -18.91
N THR A 124 25.46 -6.57 -18.89
CA THR A 124 25.81 -5.39 -18.09
C THR A 124 24.73 -4.33 -18.32
N PRO A 125 24.21 -3.65 -17.27
CA PRO A 125 23.30 -2.54 -17.46
C PRO A 125 24.08 -1.46 -18.21
N GLY A 126 23.90 -1.42 -19.53
CA GLY A 126 24.50 -0.40 -20.36
C GLY A 126 24.03 0.93 -19.81
N SER A 127 24.98 1.83 -19.53
CA SER A 127 24.74 3.22 -19.22
C SER A 127 24.04 3.89 -20.41
N LYS A 128 22.76 3.60 -20.63
CA LYS A 128 21.94 4.30 -21.60
C LYS A 128 21.65 5.65 -20.98
N LYS A 129 22.38 6.66 -21.47
CA LYS A 129 22.14 8.08 -21.21
C LYS A 129 20.62 8.31 -21.13
N GLN A 130 20.18 8.71 -19.94
CA GLN A 130 18.85 9.22 -19.69
C GLN A 130 18.54 10.23 -20.81
N ARG A 131 17.60 9.88 -21.68
CA ARG A 131 17.15 10.77 -22.75
C ARG A 131 16.47 11.93 -22.03
N ARG A 132 17.16 13.06 -21.90
CA ARG A 132 16.58 14.34 -21.47
C ARG A 132 15.30 14.51 -22.28
N LYS A 133 14.13 14.41 -21.66
CA LYS A 133 12.87 14.79 -22.29
C LYS A 133 13.05 16.24 -22.71
N ILE A 134 12.96 16.46 -24.01
CA ILE A 134 12.91 17.78 -24.64
C ILE A 134 11.73 18.53 -24.02
N GLY A 135 12.00 19.75 -23.56
CA GLY A 135 11.18 20.49 -22.62
C GLY A 135 9.71 20.58 -23.00
N SER A 136 8.86 20.20 -22.06
CA SER A 136 7.61 20.91 -21.88
C SER A 136 7.96 22.24 -21.21
N THR A 137 7.78 23.34 -21.92
CA THR A 137 7.63 24.68 -21.35
C THR A 137 6.37 24.70 -20.48
N GLY A 138 6.45 24.05 -19.32
CA GLY A 138 5.47 24.09 -18.26
C GLY A 138 6.05 24.91 -17.14
N LYS A 139 5.39 26.02 -16.82
CA LYS A 139 5.56 26.86 -15.63
C LYS A 139 6.26 26.08 -14.50
N GLU A 140 7.48 26.45 -14.14
CA GLU A 140 8.14 26.01 -12.91
C GLU A 140 7.20 26.40 -11.75
N MET A 141 6.42 25.44 -11.29
CA MET A 141 5.68 25.60 -10.04
C MET A 141 6.74 25.62 -8.94
N PRO A 142 6.67 26.55 -7.97
CA PRO A 142 7.62 26.56 -6.88
C PRO A 142 7.54 25.21 -6.16
N SER A 143 8.64 24.45 -6.19
CA SER A 143 8.79 23.20 -5.45
C SER A 143 8.55 23.52 -3.97
N GLU A 144 7.50 22.94 -3.41
CA GLU A 144 7.13 23.15 -2.00
C GLU A 144 8.34 22.82 -1.12
N GLU A 145 8.75 23.71 -0.20
CA GLU A 145 9.87 23.41 0.70
C GLU A 145 9.49 22.24 1.61
N VAL A 146 10.26 21.15 1.55
CA VAL A 146 10.08 19.95 2.37
C VAL A 146 11.21 19.93 3.38
N THR A 147 10.86 19.95 4.66
CA THR A 147 11.82 19.80 5.76
C THR A 147 12.27 18.34 5.85
N ALA A 148 13.48 18.09 6.37
CA ALA A 148 13.98 16.73 6.57
C ALA A 148 13.07 15.90 7.49
N GLU A 149 12.43 16.54 8.47
CA GLU A 149 11.44 15.91 9.35
C GLU A 149 10.18 15.47 8.58
N ARG A 150 9.72 16.29 7.64
CA ARG A 150 8.58 15.97 6.77
C ARG A 150 8.91 14.81 5.83
N GLU A 151 10.11 14.79 5.25
CA GLU A 151 10.57 13.68 4.40
C GLU A 151 10.67 12.37 5.20
N GLN A 152 11.32 12.41 6.36
CA GLN A 152 11.43 11.26 7.25
C GLN A 152 10.05 10.77 7.69
N ALA A 153 9.14 11.68 8.04
CA ALA A 153 7.78 11.32 8.41
C ALA A 153 7.01 10.76 7.21
N ALA A 154 7.14 11.32 6.01
CA ALA A 154 6.36 10.94 4.84
C ALA A 154 6.63 9.49 4.39
N GLY A 155 7.83 8.97 4.63
CA GLY A 155 8.23 7.65 4.18
C GLY A 155 8.72 7.66 2.74
N GLN A 156 8.95 6.47 2.17
CA GLN A 156 9.56 6.33 0.87
C GLN A 156 8.63 5.63 -0.12
N VAL A 157 8.65 6.10 -1.36
CA VAL A 157 7.98 5.46 -2.50
C VAL A 157 9.03 5.03 -3.50
N TRP A 158 8.93 3.76 -3.88
CA TRP A 158 9.75 3.12 -4.90
C TRP A 158 8.86 2.81 -6.10
N VAL A 159 9.32 3.17 -7.28
CA VAL A 159 8.60 2.99 -8.54
C VAL A 159 9.36 2.06 -9.47
N ALA A 160 8.63 1.23 -10.20
CA ALA A 160 9.14 0.47 -11.33
C ALA A 160 8.91 1.27 -12.61
N ASP A 161 10.01 1.79 -13.17
CA ASP A 161 10.04 2.58 -14.39
C ASP A 161 10.54 1.71 -15.56
N CYS A 162 9.80 1.72 -16.67
CA CYS A 162 10.24 1.14 -17.93
C CYS A 162 10.02 2.17 -19.03
N GLU A 163 11.10 2.62 -19.67
CA GLU A 163 11.07 3.60 -20.76
C GLU A 163 10.33 4.92 -20.43
N GLY A 164 10.27 5.32 -19.15
CA GLY A 164 9.59 6.52 -18.68
C GLY A 164 8.11 6.32 -18.35
N GLU A 165 7.61 5.08 -18.38
CA GLU A 165 6.29 4.69 -17.89
C GLU A 165 6.42 4.02 -16.51
N ILE A 166 5.61 4.47 -15.55
CA ILE A 166 5.55 3.85 -14.23
C ILE A 166 4.61 2.66 -14.28
N LEU A 167 5.16 1.46 -14.12
CA LEU A 167 4.41 0.20 -14.24
C LEU A 167 3.89 -0.32 -12.90
N GLY A 168 4.47 0.15 -11.80
CA GLY A 168 4.13 -0.26 -10.45
C GLY A 168 4.86 0.54 -9.38
N CYS A 169 4.42 0.41 -8.14
CA CYS A 169 5.01 1.07 -6.99
C CYS A 169 4.89 0.22 -5.73
N ILE A 170 5.79 0.48 -4.77
CA ILE A 170 5.75 -0.05 -3.41
C ILE A 170 6.10 1.08 -2.45
N PHE A 171 5.37 1.14 -1.34
CA PHE A 171 5.53 2.17 -0.33
C PHE A 171 6.20 1.56 0.89
N GLN A 172 7.13 2.31 1.46
CA GLN A 172 7.80 2.01 2.71
C GLN A 172 7.38 3.10 3.70
N GLU A 173 6.67 2.70 4.75
CA GLU A 173 6.28 3.63 5.81
C GLU A 173 7.50 4.05 6.63
N SER A 174 7.40 5.25 7.21
CA SER A 174 8.37 5.73 8.18
C SER A 174 8.27 4.89 9.45
N GLU A 175 9.26 4.05 9.66
CA GLU A 175 9.37 3.19 10.83
C GLU A 175 10.42 3.78 11.78
N THR A 176 10.02 4.01 13.03
CA THR A 176 10.89 4.59 14.05
C THR A 176 11.69 3.52 14.78
N ARG A 177 11.25 2.26 14.74
CA ARG A 177 11.92 1.16 15.40
C ARG A 177 13.16 0.71 14.61
N PRO A 178 14.32 0.53 15.28
CA PRO A 178 15.54 0.08 14.62
C PRO A 178 15.39 -1.37 14.15
N GLY A 179 15.85 -1.66 12.93
CA GLY A 179 15.87 -3.02 12.37
C GLY A 179 14.52 -3.57 11.90
N PHE A 180 13.43 -2.82 12.08
CA PHE A 180 12.10 -3.11 11.54
C PHE A 180 11.77 -2.15 10.41
N ARG A 181 11.01 -2.66 9.43
CA ARG A 181 10.52 -1.85 8.31
C ARG A 181 9.11 -2.28 7.96
N ARG A 182 8.30 -1.32 7.51
CA ARG A 182 6.94 -1.57 7.07
C ARG A 182 6.76 -1.20 5.62
N ILE A 183 6.23 -2.13 4.85
CA ILE A 183 5.83 -1.94 3.46
C ILE A 183 4.32 -1.99 3.31
N CYS A 184 3.81 -1.17 2.42
CA CYS A 184 2.38 -1.06 2.13
C CYS A 184 2.18 -0.64 0.68
N ARG A 185 0.92 -0.61 0.23
CA ARG A 185 0.51 -0.09 -1.08
C ARG A 185 1.32 -0.61 -2.27
N LEU A 186 1.68 -1.89 -2.25
CA LEU A 186 2.25 -2.57 -3.41
C LEU A 186 1.18 -2.66 -4.50
N VAL A 187 1.39 -1.94 -5.60
CA VAL A 187 0.48 -1.90 -6.75
C VAL A 187 1.25 -2.07 -8.05
N THR A 188 0.72 -2.89 -8.94
CA THR A 188 1.21 -3.02 -10.32
C THR A 188 0.05 -2.73 -11.27
N GLY A 189 0.33 -2.05 -12.38
CA GLY A 189 -0.66 -1.80 -13.43
C GLY A 189 -1.31 -3.10 -13.91
N CYS A 190 -2.61 -3.05 -14.24
CA CYS A 190 -3.39 -4.25 -14.59
C CYS A 190 -2.76 -5.11 -15.70
N TRP A 191 -2.13 -4.47 -16.69
CA TRP A 191 -1.48 -5.13 -17.82
C TRP A 191 -0.23 -5.94 -17.44
N TYR A 192 0.40 -5.63 -16.31
CA TYR A 192 1.66 -6.23 -15.85
C TYR A 192 1.47 -7.15 -14.63
N ARG A 193 0.22 -7.42 -14.25
CA ARG A 193 -0.10 -8.37 -13.17
C ARG A 193 0.26 -9.78 -13.61
N ARG A 194 0.87 -10.54 -12.69
CA ARG A 194 1.38 -11.91 -12.90
C ARG A 194 2.60 -12.03 -13.83
N GLU A 195 3.18 -10.92 -14.29
CA GLU A 195 4.46 -10.90 -15.03
C GLU A 195 5.69 -10.92 -14.11
N GLY A 196 5.51 -11.02 -12.79
CA GLY A 196 6.62 -11.05 -11.81
C GLY A 196 7.05 -9.67 -11.29
N LEU A 197 6.49 -8.57 -11.82
CA LEU A 197 6.81 -7.20 -11.42
C LEU A 197 6.69 -6.96 -9.91
N GLY A 198 5.58 -7.38 -9.29
CA GLY A 198 5.38 -7.25 -7.84
C GLY A 198 6.42 -8.00 -7.02
N ARG A 199 6.85 -9.18 -7.49
CA ARG A 199 7.92 -9.97 -6.84
C ARG A 199 9.25 -9.24 -6.92
N MET A 200 9.57 -8.67 -8.08
CA MET A 200 10.79 -7.87 -8.26
C MET A 200 10.84 -6.68 -7.31
N LEU A 201 9.74 -5.91 -7.23
CA LEU A 201 9.62 -4.76 -6.33
C LEU A 201 9.92 -5.15 -4.87
N VAL A 202 9.29 -6.21 -4.39
CA VAL A 202 9.50 -6.70 -3.02
C VAL A 202 10.93 -7.20 -2.82
N GLN A 203 11.44 -8.08 -3.69
CA GLN A 203 12.76 -8.68 -3.52
C GLN A 203 13.91 -7.68 -3.53
N SER A 204 13.81 -6.64 -4.35
CA SER A 204 14.89 -5.64 -4.44
C SER A 204 14.84 -4.69 -3.24
N LEU A 205 13.65 -4.42 -2.72
CA LEU A 205 13.51 -3.67 -1.47
C LEU A 205 14.00 -4.51 -0.28
N GLU A 206 13.67 -5.81 -0.22
CA GLU A 206 14.20 -6.75 0.76
C GLU A 206 15.74 -6.75 0.77
N GLN A 207 16.37 -6.83 -0.40
CA GLN A 207 17.83 -6.84 -0.50
C GLN A 207 18.45 -5.53 0.01
N ARG A 208 17.88 -4.38 -0.36
CA ARG A 208 18.33 -3.08 0.17
C ARG A 208 18.18 -3.03 1.68
N GLU A 209 17.03 -3.42 2.22
CA GLU A 209 16.79 -3.32 3.65
C GLU A 209 17.68 -4.28 4.45
N LEU A 210 18.02 -5.44 3.89
CA LEU A 210 19.04 -6.33 4.46
C LEU A 210 20.42 -5.65 4.51
N GLU A 211 20.82 -4.97 3.42
CA GLU A 211 22.08 -4.21 3.37
C GLU A 211 22.12 -3.03 4.35
N THR A 212 20.97 -2.45 4.70
CA THR A 212 20.86 -1.39 5.72
C THR A 212 20.77 -1.91 7.15
N GLY A 213 20.81 -3.24 7.36
CA GLY A 213 20.76 -3.87 8.68
C GLY A 213 19.35 -4.10 9.23
N THR A 214 18.32 -4.08 8.36
CA THR A 214 16.97 -4.51 8.72
C THR A 214 16.94 -6.03 8.82
N HIS A 215 16.39 -6.54 9.92
CA HIS A 215 16.24 -7.98 10.12
C HIS A 215 14.78 -8.43 9.95
N ARG A 216 13.81 -7.51 9.98
CA ARG A 216 12.39 -7.86 9.82
C ARG A 216 11.59 -6.84 9.00
N LEU A 217 10.79 -7.36 8.07
CA LEU A 217 9.84 -6.59 7.25
C LEU A 217 8.40 -6.97 7.57
N TYR A 218 7.55 -5.97 7.75
CA TYR A 218 6.10 -6.11 7.87
C TYR A 218 5.40 -5.62 6.61
N ALA A 219 4.42 -6.37 6.13
CA ALA A 219 3.55 -6.01 5.03
C ALA A 219 2.10 -5.95 5.50
N HIS A 220 1.48 -4.78 5.35
CA HIS A 220 0.07 -4.59 5.70
C HIS A 220 -0.79 -4.74 4.45
N VAL A 221 -1.66 -5.74 4.46
CA VAL A 221 -2.51 -6.10 3.33
C VAL A 221 -3.97 -5.86 3.71
N PRO A 222 -4.77 -5.11 2.93
CA PRO A 222 -6.19 -4.96 3.21
C PRO A 222 -6.88 -6.32 3.40
N TYR A 223 -7.67 -6.46 4.46
CA TYR A 223 -8.31 -7.73 4.82
C TYR A 223 -9.06 -8.45 3.67
N PRO A 224 -9.82 -7.75 2.78
CA PRO A 224 -10.50 -8.41 1.68
C PRO A 224 -9.58 -8.77 0.50
N SER A 225 -8.31 -8.37 0.51
CA SER A 225 -7.37 -8.62 -0.58
C SER A 225 -6.85 -10.06 -0.54
N LYS A 226 -7.60 -10.98 -1.15
CA LYS A 226 -7.17 -12.37 -1.36
C LYS A 226 -5.95 -12.48 -2.27
N LEU A 227 -5.81 -11.57 -3.22
CA LEU A 227 -4.65 -11.52 -4.11
C LEU A 227 -3.38 -11.12 -3.33
N GLY A 228 -3.47 -10.10 -2.47
CA GLY A 228 -2.35 -9.67 -1.63
C GLY A 228 -1.93 -10.76 -0.65
N GLU A 229 -2.90 -11.39 0.02
CA GLU A 229 -2.67 -12.54 0.91
C GLU A 229 -1.90 -13.67 0.20
N ALA A 230 -2.40 -14.13 -0.95
CA ALA A 230 -1.73 -15.19 -1.71
C ALA A 230 -0.35 -14.76 -2.23
N PHE A 231 -0.20 -13.49 -2.61
CA PHE A 231 1.06 -12.94 -3.09
C PHE A 231 2.14 -12.96 -2.00
N PHE A 232 1.87 -12.39 -0.82
CA PHE A 232 2.86 -12.30 0.26
C PHE A 232 3.23 -13.68 0.80
N LYS A 233 2.27 -14.60 0.95
CA LYS A 233 2.55 -16.01 1.25
C LYS A 233 3.50 -16.64 0.23
N LYS A 234 3.30 -16.39 -1.08
CA LYS A 234 4.15 -16.92 -2.16
C LYS A 234 5.54 -16.25 -2.27
N VAL A 235 5.73 -15.09 -1.65
CA VAL A 235 7.04 -14.39 -1.56
C VAL A 235 7.80 -14.80 -0.28
N GLY A 236 7.15 -15.57 0.60
CA GLY A 236 7.75 -16.14 1.81
C GLY A 236 7.41 -15.39 3.09
N TYR A 237 6.40 -14.51 3.07
CA TYR A 237 5.92 -13.87 4.29
C TYR A 237 4.96 -14.80 5.04
N ARG A 238 5.06 -14.79 6.36
CA ARG A 238 4.14 -15.46 7.29
C ARG A 238 3.03 -14.50 7.69
N GLN A 239 1.79 -14.98 7.81
CA GLN A 239 0.70 -14.15 8.32
C GLN A 239 0.73 -14.17 9.84
N LEU A 240 0.69 -12.99 10.45
CA LEU A 240 0.62 -12.85 11.90
C LEU A 240 -0.69 -13.45 12.44
N GLY A 241 -0.59 -14.30 13.47
CA GLY A 241 -1.74 -14.92 14.14
C GLY A 241 -2.44 -16.02 13.34
N GLU A 242 -1.78 -16.59 12.32
CA GLU A 242 -2.22 -17.82 11.65
C GLU A 242 -1.60 -19.09 12.29
N GLY A 243 -0.60 -18.94 13.17
CA GLY A 243 -0.02 -20.01 13.98
C GLY A 243 -0.61 -20.08 15.40
N THR A 244 -0.39 -21.22 16.05
CA THR A 244 -0.67 -21.45 17.49
C THR A 244 0.61 -21.30 18.34
N ASP A 245 1.68 -20.77 17.75
CA ASP A 245 3.00 -20.73 18.36
C ASP A 245 3.14 -19.51 19.26
N GLU A 246 3.82 -19.65 20.40
CA GLU A 246 4.09 -18.57 21.36
C GLU A 246 4.81 -17.37 20.72
N GLU A 247 5.52 -17.58 19.60
CA GLU A 247 6.13 -16.53 18.77
C GLU A 247 5.10 -15.52 18.22
N ASP A 248 3.88 -15.96 17.89
CA ASP A 248 2.81 -15.07 17.41
C ASP A 248 2.35 -14.11 18.52
N GLU A 249 2.40 -14.50 19.80
CA GLU A 249 1.98 -13.61 20.90
C GLU A 249 2.96 -12.45 21.11
N ASP A 250 4.27 -12.71 21.00
CA ASP A 250 5.30 -11.66 21.09
C ASP A 250 5.34 -10.78 19.85
N GLU A 251 5.00 -11.34 18.69
CA GLU A 251 4.95 -10.58 17.45
C GLU A 251 3.67 -9.74 17.33
N ILE A 252 2.54 -10.19 17.88
CA ILE A 252 1.32 -9.38 18.06
C ILE A 252 1.55 -8.21 19.02
N LYS A 253 2.45 -8.33 20.00
CA LYS A 253 2.89 -7.19 20.81
C LYS A 253 3.73 -6.20 20.02
N THR A 254 4.39 -6.66 18.95
CA THR A 254 5.32 -5.87 18.15
C THR A 254 4.58 -5.13 17.03
N GLU A 255 3.77 -5.80 16.23
CA GLU A 255 3.01 -5.17 15.14
C GLU A 255 1.54 -5.57 15.23
N THR A 256 0.63 -4.59 15.09
CA THR A 256 -0.80 -4.87 15.16
C THR A 256 -1.50 -4.53 13.85
N PRO A 257 -2.50 -5.33 13.44
CA PRO A 257 -3.39 -4.95 12.37
C PRO A 257 -4.02 -3.58 12.62
N GLU A 258 -4.13 -2.78 11.56
CA GLU A 258 -4.88 -1.53 11.63
C GLU A 258 -6.33 -1.82 11.97
N ARG A 259 -6.87 -1.13 12.96
CA ARG A 259 -8.24 -1.33 13.43
C ARG A 259 -9.12 -0.18 12.98
N GLY A 260 -10.27 -0.52 12.43
CA GLY A 260 -11.29 0.42 12.00
C GLY A 260 -12.37 0.61 13.05
N PHE A 261 -13.53 1.05 12.57
CA PHE A 261 -14.74 1.18 13.37
C PHE A 261 -15.01 -0.08 14.20
N MET A 262 -15.33 0.10 15.49
CA MET A 262 -15.55 -0.97 16.48
C MET A 262 -14.34 -1.88 16.76
N GLY A 263 -13.12 -1.48 16.39
CA GLY A 263 -11.90 -2.22 16.68
C GLY A 263 -11.62 -3.40 15.74
N TYR A 264 -12.38 -3.53 14.65
CA TYR A 264 -12.18 -4.61 13.69
C TYR A 264 -10.93 -4.40 12.82
N PRO A 265 -10.13 -5.45 12.57
CA PRO A 265 -8.96 -5.34 11.72
C PRO A 265 -9.34 -5.03 10.27
N LEU A 266 -8.74 -3.99 9.71
CA LEU A 266 -8.87 -3.56 8.32
C LEU A 266 -7.74 -4.11 7.44
N THR A 267 -6.63 -4.49 8.08
CA THR A 267 -5.49 -5.13 7.43
C THR A 267 -5.21 -6.49 8.05
N LYS A 268 -4.50 -7.32 7.30
CA LYS A 268 -3.77 -8.48 7.75
C LYS A 268 -2.29 -8.09 7.76
N VAL A 269 -1.59 -8.46 8.82
CA VAL A 269 -0.15 -8.23 8.93
C VAL A 269 0.56 -9.48 8.48
N PHE A 270 1.52 -9.31 7.60
CA PHE A 270 2.44 -10.32 7.15
C PHE A 270 3.84 -9.92 7.56
N TYR A 271 4.70 -10.86 7.93
CA TYR A 271 6.08 -10.57 8.29
C TYR A 271 7.06 -11.52 7.62
N LYS A 272 8.30 -11.07 7.46
CA LYS A 272 9.40 -11.87 6.93
C LYS A 272 10.71 -11.44 7.57
N ASP A 273 11.48 -12.44 7.99
CA ASP A 273 12.85 -12.28 8.44
C ASP A 273 13.78 -12.17 7.22
N LEU A 274 14.68 -11.20 7.26
CA LEU A 274 15.65 -10.91 6.19
C LEU A 274 17.00 -11.59 6.41
#